data_AF-A0A257TFI3-F1
#
_entry.id   AF-A0A257TFI3-F1
#
_cell.length_a   1.000
_cell.length_b   1.000
_cell.length_c   1.000
_cell.angle_alpha   90.00
_cell.angle_beta   90.00
_cell.angle_gamma   90.00
#
_symmetry.space_group_name_H-M   'P 1'
#
loop_
_entity.id
_entity.type
_entity.pdbx_description
1 polymer ?
#
loop_
_entity_poly.entity_id
_entity_poly.type
_entity_poly.pdbx_seq_one_letter_code
_entity_poly.pdbx_strand_id
1 'polypeptide(L)'
;MRDEFTRLDELTPRDLENIERTTREVGHYLFAHLEGRRASVFERRWWDDRIMAWAMRDESVKVQMFRFIDVLPMLNSTAAVVGHLHEYFHEVERHLPGAVRLALAAATPDSLMGRALAIAARRNAMGHARRFIAGANTAEVLAAAMRERKLRRAFTLDILGEAVTSEVEADRYWRLYLDLIEQISPTVNSWREEPQIDRAGLSELPRVNLSIKLSALDSRFDPIDPEGTIQRVGRRLRPLLRLAREHHAHIHVDMESYQTKALTLRIFREILMEPEFRDWPHVGIVIQAYLRDAADDLVSLGEWARERGTPVWVRLVKGAYWDYETIHAQSVGWPLPVWQEKWQSDANFEQLTRYLLVHRDVLKTALGSHNLRSLAHGIAVARHLGLSPSAFELQMLYGMGDQEKQALVDLGHR
;
A
#
# COMPACT_ATOMS: atom_id res chain seq x y z
N MET A 1 25.42 14.00 8.62
CA MET A 1 24.07 13.67 8.12
C MET A 1 22.97 13.75 9.18
N ARG A 2 23.07 13.15 10.38
CA ARG A 2 22.08 13.43 11.46
C ARG A 2 21.90 14.93 11.76
N ASP A 3 22.98 15.70 11.63
CA ASP A 3 23.02 17.14 11.91
C ASP A 3 22.36 18.01 10.81
N GLU A 4 22.21 17.48 9.59
CA GLU A 4 21.38 18.12 8.55
C GLU A 4 19.91 17.89 8.86
N PHE A 5 19.51 16.67 9.26
CA PHE A 5 18.13 16.35 9.63
C PHE A 5 17.56 17.17 10.79
N THR A 6 18.41 17.59 11.73
CA THR A 6 18.03 18.50 12.81
C THR A 6 17.84 19.95 12.34
N ARG A 7 18.39 20.33 11.18
CA ARG A 7 18.21 21.65 10.55
C ARG A 7 17.04 21.70 9.55
N LEU A 8 16.44 20.55 9.22
CA LEU A 8 15.56 20.39 8.07
C LEU A 8 14.15 20.96 8.18
N ASP A 9 13.69 21.31 9.38
CA ASP A 9 12.33 21.79 9.50
C ASP A 9 12.24 23.33 9.35
N GLU A 10 13.27 24.12 9.66
CA GLU A 10 13.14 25.58 9.95
C GLU A 10 12.00 25.92 10.95
N LEU A 11 11.29 24.92 11.47
CA LEU A 11 10.16 25.03 12.38
C LEU A 11 10.71 25.25 13.78
N THR A 12 10.29 26.34 14.39
CA THR A 12 10.61 26.63 15.78
C THR A 12 9.85 25.68 16.71
N PRO A 13 10.26 25.54 17.98
CA PRO A 13 9.48 24.80 18.98
C PRO A 13 8.00 25.27 19.07
N ARG A 14 7.76 26.56 18.83
CA ARG A 14 6.41 27.13 18.80
C ARG A 14 5.60 26.67 17.59
N ASP A 15 6.25 26.50 16.44
CA ASP A 15 5.60 25.98 15.24
C ASP A 15 5.20 24.52 15.44
N LEU A 16 6.07 23.72 16.04
CA LEU A 16 5.76 22.34 16.41
C LEU A 16 4.58 22.23 17.38
N GLU A 17 4.49 23.11 18.37
CA GLU A 17 3.34 23.17 19.29
C GLU A 17 2.03 23.55 18.57
N ASN A 18 2.09 24.51 17.64
CA ASN A 18 0.93 24.90 16.83
C ASN A 18 0.46 23.79 15.90
N ILE A 19 1.40 23.09 15.26
CA ILE A 19 1.12 21.91 14.44
C ILE A 19 0.47 20.84 15.31
N GLU A 20 1.03 20.53 16.48
CA GLU A 20 0.47 19.52 17.39
C GLU A 20 -0.98 19.84 17.81
N ARG A 21 -1.26 21.10 18.17
CA ARG A 21 -2.61 21.56 18.49
C ARG A 21 -3.56 21.36 17.30
N THR A 22 -3.16 21.79 16.11
CA THR A 22 -3.95 21.64 14.89
C THR A 22 -4.16 20.16 14.53
N THR A 23 -3.16 19.31 14.74
CA THR A 23 -3.27 17.86 14.53
C THR A 23 -4.34 17.25 15.43
N ARG A 24 -4.41 17.66 16.70
CA ARG A 24 -5.46 17.21 17.62
C ARG A 24 -6.84 17.70 17.17
N GLU A 25 -6.95 18.96 16.78
CA GLU A 25 -8.22 19.54 16.29
C GLU A 25 -8.75 18.78 15.06
N VAL A 26 -7.90 18.56 14.05
CA VAL A 26 -8.25 17.78 12.85
C VAL A 26 -8.57 16.34 13.22
N GLY A 27 -7.77 15.71 14.10
CA GLY A 27 -8.01 14.36 14.57
C GLY A 27 -9.37 14.21 15.25
N HIS A 28 -9.71 15.10 16.19
CA HIS A 28 -11.01 15.11 16.87
C HIS A 28 -12.16 15.34 15.90
N TYR A 29 -11.99 16.23 14.92
CA TYR A 29 -12.98 16.43 13.85
C TYR A 29 -13.22 15.13 13.06
N LEU A 30 -12.15 14.46 12.63
CA LEU A 30 -12.25 13.20 11.89
C LEU A 30 -12.96 12.11 12.71
N PHE A 31 -12.58 11.95 13.98
CA PHE A 31 -13.23 10.97 14.87
C PHE A 31 -14.72 11.25 15.08
N ALA A 32 -15.10 12.51 15.33
CA ALA A 32 -16.50 12.89 15.52
C ALA A 32 -17.36 12.60 14.27
N HIS A 33 -16.80 12.78 13.06
CA HIS A 33 -17.49 12.48 11.81
C HIS A 33 -17.67 10.98 11.55
N LEU A 34 -16.83 10.13 12.18
CA LEU A 34 -16.92 8.67 12.06
C LEU A 34 -17.92 8.07 13.04
N GLU A 35 -18.04 8.61 14.25
CA GLU A 35 -19.01 8.11 15.24
C GLU A 35 -20.46 8.21 14.75
N GLY A 36 -20.78 9.23 13.95
CA GLY A 36 -22.08 9.38 13.30
C GLY A 36 -22.34 8.43 12.11
N ARG A 37 -21.32 7.71 11.62
CA ARG A 37 -21.39 6.85 10.43
C ARG A 37 -21.20 5.35 10.74
N ARG A 38 -21.07 4.92 12.00
CA ARG A 38 -20.84 3.50 12.35
C ARG A 38 -21.82 2.55 11.65
N ALA A 39 -21.28 1.46 11.09
CA ALA A 39 -22.01 0.44 10.36
C ALA A 39 -23.22 -0.07 11.16
N SER A 40 -24.38 -0.18 10.49
CA SER A 40 -25.60 -0.71 11.08
C SER A 40 -25.46 -2.21 11.39
N VAL A 41 -26.15 -2.71 12.43
CA VAL A 41 -26.17 -4.14 12.84
C VAL A 41 -26.61 -5.07 11.70
N PHE A 42 -27.28 -4.53 10.68
CA PHE A 42 -27.73 -5.26 9.49
C PHE A 42 -26.67 -5.36 8.37
N GLU A 43 -25.52 -4.71 8.50
CA GLU A 43 -24.44 -4.80 7.51
C GLU A 43 -23.62 -6.08 7.71
N ARG A 44 -23.37 -6.82 6.62
CA ARG A 44 -22.48 -8.00 6.59
C ARG A 44 -21.08 -7.72 7.16
N ARG A 45 -20.64 -6.45 7.08
CA ARG A 45 -19.43 -5.90 7.67
C ARG A 45 -19.34 -6.12 9.18
N TRP A 46 -20.46 -6.00 9.90
CA TRP A 46 -20.53 -6.20 11.34
C TRP A 46 -20.22 -7.65 11.77
N TRP A 47 -20.64 -8.63 10.97
CA TRP A 47 -20.37 -10.05 11.24
C TRP A 47 -18.92 -10.44 10.98
N ASP A 48 -18.35 -9.96 9.87
CA ASP A 48 -16.94 -10.18 9.53
C ASP A 48 -16.01 -9.57 10.60
N ASP A 49 -16.32 -8.35 11.05
CA ASP A 49 -15.55 -7.65 12.10
C ASP A 49 -15.62 -8.39 13.44
N ARG A 50 -16.76 -9.05 13.76
CA ARG A 50 -16.88 -9.89 14.97
C ARG A 50 -16.12 -11.20 14.87
N ILE A 51 -16.11 -11.86 13.72
CA ILE A 51 -15.35 -13.10 13.52
C ILE A 51 -13.85 -12.79 13.60
N MET A 52 -13.40 -11.72 12.97
CA MET A 52 -12.01 -11.27 13.07
C MET A 52 -11.66 -10.82 14.49
N ALA A 53 -12.50 -10.01 15.14
CA ALA A 53 -12.28 -9.58 16.53
C ALA A 53 -12.26 -10.74 17.52
N TRP A 54 -12.99 -11.82 17.24
CA TRP A 54 -12.94 -13.05 18.02
C TRP A 54 -11.65 -13.84 17.74
N ALA A 55 -11.30 -14.06 16.47
CA ALA A 55 -10.07 -14.77 16.09
C ALA A 55 -8.82 -14.06 16.62
N MET A 56 -8.85 -12.73 16.67
CA MET A 56 -7.75 -11.90 17.18
C MET A 56 -7.60 -11.90 18.71
N ARG A 57 -8.55 -12.48 19.48
CA ARG A 57 -8.44 -12.60 20.94
C ARG A 57 -7.58 -13.77 21.40
N ASP A 58 -7.47 -14.79 20.56
CA ASP A 58 -6.70 -16.00 20.85
C ASP A 58 -5.59 -16.14 19.82
N GLU A 59 -4.35 -15.98 20.26
CA GLU A 59 -3.18 -16.02 19.39
C GLU A 59 -3.03 -17.37 18.68
N SER A 60 -3.39 -18.48 19.34
CA SER A 60 -3.30 -19.81 18.75
C SER A 60 -4.31 -20.01 17.61
N VAL A 61 -5.55 -19.57 17.80
CA VAL A 61 -6.60 -19.62 16.77
C VAL A 61 -6.24 -18.71 15.60
N LYS A 62 -5.72 -17.51 15.88
CA LYS A 62 -5.27 -16.55 14.87
C LYS A 62 -4.23 -17.17 13.93
N VAL A 63 -3.19 -17.80 14.49
CA VAL A 63 -2.11 -18.40 13.70
C VAL A 63 -2.65 -19.50 12.78
N GLN A 64 -3.47 -20.41 13.30
CA GLN A 64 -4.01 -21.51 12.50
C GLN A 64 -4.99 -21.02 11.43
N MET A 65 -5.81 -20.00 11.75
CA MET A 65 -6.71 -19.38 10.78
C MET A 65 -5.94 -18.74 9.61
N PHE A 66 -4.89 -17.98 9.88
CA PHE A 66 -4.09 -17.36 8.83
C PHE A 66 -3.35 -18.38 7.96
N ARG A 67 -2.76 -19.42 8.57
CA ARG A 67 -2.13 -20.50 7.80
C ARG A 67 -3.14 -21.27 6.95
N PHE A 68 -4.33 -21.53 7.47
CA PHE A 68 -5.38 -22.19 6.71
C PHE A 68 -5.84 -21.34 5.52
N ILE A 69 -6.06 -20.03 5.73
CA ILE A 69 -6.44 -19.10 4.65
C ILE A 69 -5.36 -19.04 3.57
N ASP A 70 -4.08 -19.04 3.96
CA ASP A 70 -2.92 -19.02 3.06
C ASP A 70 -2.84 -20.28 2.18
N VAL A 71 -3.06 -21.47 2.74
CA VAL A 71 -3.00 -22.72 1.96
C VAL A 71 -4.28 -22.98 1.14
N LEU A 72 -5.42 -22.39 1.52
CA LEU A 72 -6.73 -22.69 0.93
C LEU A 72 -6.81 -22.59 -0.60
N PRO A 73 -6.17 -21.62 -1.28
CA PRO A 73 -6.15 -21.55 -2.75
C PRO A 73 -5.50 -22.77 -3.42
N MET A 74 -4.57 -23.45 -2.74
CA MET A 74 -3.88 -24.64 -3.26
C MET A 74 -4.68 -25.93 -3.07
N LEU A 75 -5.70 -25.90 -2.23
CA LEU A 75 -6.56 -27.06 -1.99
C LEU A 75 -7.53 -27.18 -3.15
N ASN A 76 -7.47 -28.27 -3.93
CA ASN A 76 -8.29 -28.44 -5.15
C ASN A 76 -9.43 -29.46 -5.01
N SER A 77 -9.61 -30.06 -3.83
CA SER A 77 -10.68 -31.04 -3.56
C SER A 77 -11.38 -30.76 -2.24
N THR A 78 -12.61 -31.26 -2.09
CA THR A 78 -13.33 -31.19 -0.81
C THR A 78 -12.57 -31.94 0.29
N ALA A 79 -12.04 -33.13 -0.05
CA ALA A 79 -11.25 -33.93 0.88
C ALA A 79 -10.02 -33.17 1.40
N ALA A 80 -9.30 -32.47 0.52
CA ALA A 80 -8.15 -31.66 0.92
C ALA A 80 -8.57 -30.51 1.87
N VAL A 81 -9.66 -29.79 1.56
CA VAL A 81 -10.15 -28.70 2.42
C VAL A 81 -10.58 -29.21 3.78
N VAL A 82 -11.36 -30.29 3.84
CA VAL A 82 -11.82 -30.88 5.11
C VAL A 82 -10.64 -31.43 5.91
N GLY A 83 -9.69 -32.10 5.25
CA GLY A 83 -8.47 -32.60 5.89
C GLY A 83 -7.67 -31.47 6.54
N HIS A 84 -7.40 -30.40 5.81
CA HIS A 84 -6.66 -29.25 6.35
C HIS A 84 -7.44 -28.51 7.44
N LEU A 85 -8.77 -28.42 7.33
CA LEU A 85 -9.59 -27.86 8.41
C LEU A 85 -9.43 -28.67 9.70
N HIS A 86 -9.41 -30.00 9.62
CA HIS A 86 -9.13 -30.84 10.78
C HIS A 86 -7.71 -30.63 11.30
N GLU A 87 -6.70 -30.70 10.44
CA GLU A 87 -5.29 -30.56 10.82
C GLU A 87 -4.98 -29.22 11.50
N TYR A 88 -5.44 -28.09 10.93
CA TYR A 88 -5.18 -26.76 11.50
C TYR A 88 -5.98 -26.49 12.77
N PHE A 89 -7.21 -27.00 12.87
CA PHE A 89 -8.11 -26.61 13.97
C PHE A 89 -8.28 -27.66 15.07
N HIS A 90 -7.72 -28.87 14.92
CA HIS A 90 -7.78 -29.92 15.94
C HIS A 90 -7.10 -29.50 17.25
N GLU A 91 -5.90 -28.90 17.20
CA GLU A 91 -5.18 -28.48 18.40
C GLU A 91 -5.85 -27.31 19.13
N VAL A 92 -6.64 -26.50 18.41
CA VAL A 92 -7.34 -25.33 18.94
C VAL A 92 -8.85 -25.54 19.08
N GLU A 93 -9.32 -26.79 18.98
CA GLU A 93 -10.75 -27.13 18.90
C GLU A 93 -11.54 -26.60 20.11
N ARG A 94 -10.93 -26.62 21.30
CA ARG A 94 -11.55 -26.13 22.55
C ARG A 94 -11.79 -24.63 22.53
N HIS A 95 -11.02 -23.89 21.75
CA HIS A 95 -11.13 -22.44 21.63
C HIS A 95 -12.16 -22.03 20.59
N LEU A 96 -12.59 -22.93 19.69
CA LEU A 96 -13.57 -22.63 18.63
C LEU A 96 -14.99 -22.41 19.16
N PRO A 97 -15.85 -21.66 18.42
CA PRO A 97 -17.26 -21.55 18.75
C PRO A 97 -17.94 -22.92 18.64
N GLY A 98 -18.87 -23.22 19.56
CA GLY A 98 -19.47 -24.57 19.67
C GLY A 98 -20.10 -25.10 18.38
N ALA A 99 -20.70 -24.22 17.56
CA ALA A 99 -21.27 -24.60 16.26
C ALA A 99 -20.19 -25.02 15.24
N VAL A 100 -19.05 -24.32 15.21
CA VAL A 100 -17.92 -24.64 14.32
C VAL A 100 -17.29 -25.95 14.76
N ARG A 101 -17.10 -26.15 16.06
CA ARG A 101 -16.59 -27.39 16.63
C ARG A 101 -17.46 -28.59 16.25
N LEU A 102 -18.78 -28.48 16.41
CA LEU A 102 -19.70 -29.55 16.05
C LEU A 102 -19.68 -29.84 14.54
N ALA A 103 -19.63 -28.80 13.70
CA ALA A 103 -19.54 -28.95 12.26
C ALA A 103 -18.23 -29.64 11.84
N LEU A 104 -17.11 -29.30 12.49
CA LEU A 104 -15.80 -29.90 12.24
C LEU A 104 -15.82 -31.39 12.62
N ALA A 105 -16.28 -31.72 13.83
CA ALA A 105 -16.39 -33.11 14.31
C ALA A 105 -17.28 -34.00 13.44
N ALA A 106 -18.32 -33.43 12.82
CA ALA A 106 -19.24 -34.15 11.93
C ALA A 106 -18.79 -34.18 10.45
N ALA A 107 -17.77 -33.41 10.08
CA ALA A 107 -17.32 -33.30 8.70
C ALA A 107 -16.33 -34.43 8.35
N THR A 108 -16.78 -35.39 7.55
CA THR A 108 -15.89 -36.32 6.82
C THR A 108 -15.77 -35.92 5.36
N PRO A 109 -14.67 -36.25 4.66
CA PRO A 109 -14.44 -35.89 3.25
C PRO A 109 -15.61 -36.20 2.30
N ASP A 110 -16.29 -37.32 2.49
CA ASP A 110 -17.38 -37.79 1.61
C ASP A 110 -18.78 -37.32 2.05
N SER A 111 -18.89 -36.79 3.28
CA SER A 111 -20.17 -36.36 3.84
C SER A 111 -20.73 -35.11 3.15
N LEU A 112 -22.05 -34.97 3.17
CA LEU A 112 -22.73 -33.73 2.75
C LEU A 112 -22.28 -32.54 3.61
N MET A 113 -22.03 -32.77 4.90
CA MET A 113 -21.54 -31.75 5.84
C MET A 113 -20.12 -31.28 5.46
N GLY A 114 -19.20 -32.19 5.16
CA GLY A 114 -17.84 -31.86 4.72
C GLY A 114 -17.83 -31.05 3.42
N ARG A 115 -18.67 -31.42 2.44
CA ARG A 115 -18.89 -30.62 1.23
C ARG A 115 -19.41 -29.22 1.54
N ALA A 116 -20.43 -29.10 2.37
CA ALA A 116 -20.99 -27.81 2.76
C ALA A 116 -19.95 -26.92 3.46
N LEU A 117 -19.16 -27.50 4.37
CA LEU A 117 -18.09 -26.81 5.10
C LEU A 117 -16.99 -26.31 4.16
N ALA A 118 -16.53 -27.14 3.22
CA ALA A 118 -15.51 -26.75 2.25
C ALA A 118 -15.99 -25.62 1.33
N ILE A 119 -17.24 -25.68 0.86
CA ILE A 119 -17.86 -24.60 0.07
C ILE A 119 -17.95 -23.32 0.90
N ALA A 120 -18.40 -23.42 2.15
CA ALA A 120 -18.49 -22.27 3.05
C ALA A 120 -17.12 -21.63 3.30
N ALA A 121 -16.09 -22.43 3.58
CA ALA A 121 -14.72 -21.95 3.79
C ALA A 121 -14.20 -21.17 2.56
N ARG A 122 -14.30 -21.74 1.36
CA ARG A 122 -13.90 -21.06 0.11
C ARG A 122 -14.69 -19.79 -0.13
N ARG A 123 -16.02 -19.84 0.05
CA ARG A 123 -16.90 -18.69 -0.19
C ARG A 123 -16.61 -17.55 0.77
N ASN A 124 -16.31 -17.84 2.04
CA ASN A 124 -15.94 -16.84 3.02
C ASN A 124 -14.56 -16.25 2.68
N ALA A 125 -13.54 -17.09 2.46
CA ALA A 125 -12.20 -16.60 2.10
C ALA A 125 -12.21 -15.75 0.82
N MET A 126 -12.86 -16.20 -0.24
CA MET A 126 -13.03 -15.43 -1.47
C MET A 126 -13.88 -14.17 -1.27
N GLY A 127 -14.90 -14.24 -0.41
CA GLY A 127 -15.69 -13.08 -0.01
C GLY A 127 -14.85 -12.01 0.69
N HIS A 128 -13.95 -12.40 1.59
CA HIS A 128 -13.00 -11.51 2.24
C HIS A 128 -11.97 -10.95 1.25
N ALA A 129 -11.36 -11.78 0.41
CA ALA A 129 -10.38 -11.34 -0.58
C ALA A 129 -10.96 -10.28 -1.54
N ARG A 130 -12.18 -10.51 -2.07
CA ARG A 130 -12.87 -9.56 -2.96
C ARG A 130 -13.17 -8.19 -2.34
N ARG A 131 -13.06 -8.03 -1.01
CA ARG A 131 -13.16 -6.70 -0.38
C ARG A 131 -11.94 -5.84 -0.69
N PHE A 132 -10.77 -6.45 -0.82
CA PHE A 132 -9.49 -5.76 -1.02
C PHE A 132 -9.01 -5.78 -2.48
N ILE A 133 -9.65 -6.58 -3.34
CA ILE A 133 -9.31 -6.71 -4.76
C ILE A 133 -10.36 -5.99 -5.61
N ALA A 134 -9.92 -5.00 -6.39
CA ALA A 134 -10.82 -4.16 -7.21
C ALA A 134 -11.48 -4.93 -8.37
N GLY A 135 -10.80 -5.92 -8.93
CA GLY A 135 -11.31 -6.76 -10.00
C GLY A 135 -10.28 -7.80 -10.45
N ALA A 136 -10.76 -8.84 -11.13
CA ALA A 136 -9.92 -9.89 -11.74
C ALA A 136 -9.67 -9.68 -13.25
N ASN A 137 -10.31 -8.66 -13.84
CA ASN A 137 -10.19 -8.31 -15.26
C ASN A 137 -10.43 -6.81 -15.46
N THR A 138 -10.09 -6.31 -16.66
CA THR A 138 -10.18 -4.89 -17.04
C THR A 138 -11.57 -4.29 -16.83
N ALA A 139 -12.65 -5.02 -17.15
CA ALA A 139 -14.00 -4.51 -17.00
C ALA A 139 -14.38 -4.29 -15.53
N GLU A 140 -14.02 -5.24 -14.65
CA GLU A 140 -14.21 -5.10 -13.20
C GLU A 140 -13.37 -3.95 -12.62
N VAL A 141 -12.12 -3.81 -13.06
CA VAL A 141 -11.22 -2.71 -12.65
C VAL A 141 -11.81 -1.35 -13.06
N LEU A 142 -12.27 -1.19 -14.30
CA LEU A 142 -12.91 0.06 -14.76
C LEU A 142 -14.19 0.36 -13.97
N ALA A 143 -15.00 -0.66 -13.66
CA ALA A 143 -16.19 -0.48 -12.85
C ALA A 143 -15.85 -0.05 -11.41
N ALA A 144 -14.78 -0.61 -10.82
CA ALA A 144 -14.29 -0.20 -9.50
C ALA A 144 -13.75 1.23 -9.51
N ALA A 145 -12.88 1.56 -10.46
CA ALA A 145 -12.31 2.90 -10.62
C ALA A 145 -13.41 3.97 -10.83
N MET A 146 -14.47 3.65 -11.60
CA MET A 146 -15.62 4.55 -11.74
C MET A 146 -16.42 4.72 -10.44
N ARG A 147 -16.55 3.68 -9.61
CA ARG A 147 -17.19 3.82 -8.28
C ARG A 147 -16.39 4.75 -7.37
N GLU A 148 -15.07 4.56 -7.33
CA GLU A 148 -14.16 5.44 -6.57
C GLU A 148 -14.24 6.89 -7.05
N ARG A 149 -14.24 7.09 -8.38
CA ARG A 149 -14.38 8.42 -8.98
C ARG A 149 -15.68 9.12 -8.61
N LYS A 150 -16.81 8.39 -8.56
CA LYS A 150 -18.11 8.96 -8.11
C LYS A 150 -18.08 9.44 -6.66
N LEU A 151 -17.19 8.88 -5.85
CA LEU A 151 -16.92 9.30 -4.48
C LEU A 151 -15.80 10.35 -4.39
N ARG A 152 -15.37 10.91 -5.54
CA ARG A 152 -14.23 11.83 -5.66
C ARG A 152 -12.95 11.26 -5.07
N ARG A 153 -12.67 9.99 -5.34
CA ARG A 153 -11.43 9.32 -4.97
C ARG A 153 -10.68 8.90 -6.23
N ALA A 154 -9.39 9.24 -6.28
CA ALA A 154 -8.47 8.69 -7.28
C ALA A 154 -8.16 7.22 -6.97
N PHE A 155 -7.40 6.57 -7.85
CA PHE A 155 -6.95 5.20 -7.63
C PHE A 155 -5.51 5.01 -8.10
N THR A 156 -4.86 4.01 -7.53
CA THR A 156 -3.60 3.42 -8.01
C THR A 156 -3.83 1.91 -8.13
N LEU A 157 -3.46 1.31 -9.26
CA LEU A 157 -3.63 -0.12 -9.50
C LEU A 157 -2.34 -0.86 -9.14
N ASP A 158 -2.46 -1.92 -8.35
CA ASP A 158 -1.37 -2.88 -8.08
C ASP A 158 -1.77 -4.24 -8.65
N ILE A 159 -0.88 -4.86 -9.42
CA ILE A 159 -1.12 -6.19 -9.96
C ILE A 159 -0.70 -7.21 -8.92
N LEU A 160 -1.67 -7.96 -8.41
CA LEU A 160 -1.42 -8.99 -7.42
C LEU A 160 -0.71 -10.20 -8.04
N GLY A 161 0.21 -10.75 -7.28
CA GLY A 161 0.46 -12.18 -7.29
C GLY A 161 1.79 -12.54 -6.64
N GLU A 162 2.33 -13.67 -7.06
CA GLU A 162 3.38 -14.40 -6.35
C GLU A 162 4.79 -13.92 -6.73
N ALA A 163 5.78 -14.42 -5.99
CA ALA A 163 7.17 -14.17 -6.28
C ALA A 163 7.51 -14.63 -7.71
N VAL A 164 8.18 -13.76 -8.47
CA VAL A 164 8.65 -14.09 -9.82
C VAL A 164 9.93 -14.92 -9.71
N THR A 165 9.87 -16.18 -10.14
CA THR A 165 10.96 -17.16 -10.01
C THR A 165 11.57 -17.59 -11.34
N SER A 166 10.99 -17.12 -12.46
CA SER A 166 11.54 -17.33 -13.80
C SER A 166 11.38 -16.11 -14.71
N GLU A 167 12.22 -16.02 -15.75
CA GLU A 167 12.10 -14.96 -16.76
C GLU A 167 10.76 -15.01 -17.51
N VAL A 168 10.16 -16.20 -17.65
CA VAL A 168 8.82 -16.37 -18.26
C VAL A 168 7.75 -15.71 -17.40
N GLU A 169 7.85 -15.85 -16.07
CA GLU A 169 6.95 -15.17 -15.13
C GLU A 169 7.18 -13.66 -15.13
N ALA A 170 8.45 -13.21 -15.22
CA ALA A 170 8.79 -11.79 -15.34
C ALA A 170 8.20 -11.18 -16.63
N ASP A 171 8.30 -11.89 -17.75
CA ASP A 171 7.70 -11.48 -19.02
C ASP A 171 6.17 -11.42 -18.94
N ARG A 172 5.56 -12.39 -18.25
CA ARG A 172 4.11 -12.39 -18.02
C ARG A 172 3.68 -11.20 -17.18
N TYR A 173 4.36 -10.92 -16.07
CA TYR A 173 4.09 -9.76 -15.21
C TYR A 173 4.26 -8.44 -15.94
N TRP A 174 5.35 -8.32 -16.69
CA TRP A 174 5.61 -7.15 -17.52
C TRP A 174 4.50 -6.92 -18.55
N ARG A 175 4.07 -7.96 -19.28
CA ARG A 175 2.93 -7.85 -20.21
C ARG A 175 1.63 -7.45 -19.52
N LEU A 176 1.35 -7.97 -18.32
CA LEU A 176 0.16 -7.58 -17.56
C LEU A 176 0.15 -6.07 -17.26
N TYR A 177 1.30 -5.46 -16.97
CA TYR A 177 1.39 -4.00 -16.80
C TYR A 177 1.14 -3.24 -18.11
N LEU A 178 1.74 -3.70 -19.21
CA LEU A 178 1.55 -3.06 -20.52
C LEU A 178 0.08 -3.12 -20.96
N ASP A 179 -0.49 -4.32 -20.93
CA ASP A 179 -1.90 -4.57 -21.28
C ASP A 179 -2.84 -3.73 -20.43
N LEU A 180 -2.56 -3.61 -19.12
CA LEU A 180 -3.38 -2.81 -18.22
C LEU A 180 -3.35 -1.33 -18.63
N ILE A 181 -2.17 -0.76 -18.89
CA ILE A 181 -2.04 0.64 -19.33
C ILE A 181 -2.75 0.87 -20.67
N GLU A 182 -2.51 0.02 -21.67
CA GLU A 182 -3.10 0.16 -23.00
C GLU A 182 -4.63 0.07 -22.96
N GLN A 183 -5.17 -0.85 -22.16
CA GLN A 183 -6.61 -1.11 -22.13
C GLN A 183 -7.40 -0.08 -21.31
N ILE A 184 -6.88 0.37 -20.17
CA ILE A 184 -7.65 1.27 -19.28
C ILE A 184 -7.48 2.74 -19.66
N SER A 185 -6.28 3.14 -20.10
CA SER A 185 -5.94 4.56 -20.20
C SER A 185 -6.82 5.33 -21.20
N PRO A 186 -7.14 4.81 -22.40
CA PRO A 186 -8.06 5.51 -23.31
C PRO A 186 -9.42 5.79 -22.67
N THR A 187 -9.96 4.81 -21.94
CA THR A 187 -11.26 4.95 -21.27
C THR A 187 -11.18 5.94 -20.11
N VAL A 188 -10.19 5.79 -19.22
CA VAL A 188 -10.03 6.64 -18.02
C VAL A 188 -9.74 8.09 -18.39
N ASN A 189 -8.91 8.32 -19.41
CA ASN A 189 -8.56 9.66 -19.89
C ASN A 189 -9.76 10.36 -20.58
N SER A 190 -10.75 9.60 -21.07
CA SER A 190 -11.98 10.17 -21.64
C SER A 190 -13.01 10.64 -20.60
N TRP A 191 -12.82 10.29 -19.32
CA TRP A 191 -13.78 10.65 -18.28
C TRP A 191 -13.91 12.17 -18.11
N ARG A 192 -15.11 12.62 -17.73
CA ARG A 192 -15.31 14.02 -17.35
C ARG A 192 -14.40 14.36 -16.18
N GLU A 193 -13.70 15.48 -16.26
CA GLU A 193 -12.83 15.98 -15.21
C GLU A 193 -13.54 16.11 -13.84
N GLU A 194 -12.83 15.70 -12.78
CA GLU A 194 -13.19 15.92 -11.38
C GLU A 194 -12.04 16.70 -10.71
N PRO A 195 -12.16 18.04 -10.56
CA PRO A 195 -11.06 18.90 -10.14
C PRO A 195 -10.40 18.50 -8.82
N GLN A 196 -11.13 17.91 -7.88
CA GLN A 196 -10.57 17.50 -6.58
C GLN A 196 -9.50 16.39 -6.71
N ILE A 197 -9.60 15.52 -7.72
CA ILE A 197 -8.69 14.37 -7.89
C ILE A 197 -7.84 14.44 -9.16
N ASP A 198 -8.23 15.26 -10.14
CA ASP A 198 -7.53 15.39 -11.42
C ASP A 198 -6.59 16.61 -11.47
N ARG A 199 -6.56 17.46 -10.44
CA ARG A 199 -5.71 18.67 -10.41
C ARG A 199 -4.88 18.81 -9.13
N ALA A 200 -3.68 19.35 -9.29
CA ALA A 200 -2.85 19.90 -8.23
C ALA A 200 -2.62 21.39 -8.49
N GLY A 201 -3.49 22.25 -7.94
CA GLY A 201 -3.54 23.66 -8.31
C GLY A 201 -3.94 23.84 -9.78
N LEU A 202 -3.07 24.47 -10.58
CA LEU A 202 -3.31 24.67 -12.01
C LEU A 202 -2.85 23.49 -12.88
N SER A 203 -2.07 22.56 -12.31
CA SER A 203 -1.52 21.42 -13.05
C SER A 203 -2.51 20.25 -13.10
N GLU A 204 -2.63 19.62 -14.26
CA GLU A 204 -3.38 18.38 -14.44
C GLU A 204 -2.57 17.20 -13.91
N LEU A 205 -3.27 16.24 -13.27
CA LEU A 205 -2.70 14.99 -12.79
C LEU A 205 -3.15 13.83 -13.69
N PRO A 206 -2.27 12.85 -13.94
CA PRO A 206 -2.66 11.57 -14.51
C PRO A 206 -3.83 10.94 -13.75
N ARG A 207 -4.86 10.54 -14.47
CA ARG A 207 -6.01 9.82 -13.91
C ARG A 207 -5.74 8.33 -13.74
N VAL A 208 -4.82 7.80 -14.53
CA VAL A 208 -4.31 6.44 -14.40
C VAL A 208 -3.05 6.48 -13.56
N ASN A 209 -3.00 5.67 -12.50
CA ASN A 209 -1.83 5.49 -11.66
C ASN A 209 -1.62 3.98 -11.42
N LEU A 210 -0.38 3.50 -11.52
CA LEU A 210 -0.02 2.12 -11.28
C LEU A 210 1.13 2.04 -10.27
N SER A 211 1.00 1.14 -9.31
CA SER A 211 2.08 0.67 -8.45
C SER A 211 2.76 -0.52 -9.12
N ILE A 212 4.10 -0.50 -9.17
CA ILE A 212 4.90 -1.60 -9.70
C ILE A 212 5.93 -2.05 -8.66
N LYS A 213 6.17 -3.37 -8.59
CA LYS A 213 7.25 -3.97 -7.80
C LYS A 213 8.39 -4.32 -8.76
N LEU A 214 9.61 -3.84 -8.49
CA LEU A 214 10.73 -4.08 -9.40
C LEU A 214 11.16 -5.55 -9.40
N SER A 215 11.00 -6.25 -8.26
CA SER A 215 11.24 -7.70 -8.18
C SER A 215 10.37 -8.51 -9.13
N ALA A 216 9.17 -8.03 -9.48
CA ALA A 216 8.30 -8.70 -10.44
C ALA A 216 8.81 -8.62 -11.89
N LEU A 217 9.84 -7.81 -12.16
CA LEU A 217 10.43 -7.63 -13.49
C LEU A 217 11.74 -8.43 -13.67
N ASP A 218 12.23 -9.11 -12.63
CA ASP A 218 13.45 -9.91 -12.69
C ASP A 218 13.38 -11.08 -11.72
N SER A 219 13.56 -12.30 -12.21
CA SER A 219 13.48 -13.49 -11.34
C SER A 219 14.70 -13.68 -10.43
N ARG A 220 15.68 -12.79 -10.52
CA ARG A 220 16.93 -12.80 -9.76
C ARG A 220 17.20 -11.41 -9.19
N PHE A 221 16.15 -10.75 -8.71
CA PHE A 221 16.23 -9.42 -8.13
C PHE A 221 17.04 -9.48 -6.82
N ASP A 222 18.36 -9.31 -6.92
CA ASP A 222 19.29 -9.57 -5.82
C ASP A 222 20.40 -8.51 -5.79
N PRO A 223 20.67 -7.86 -4.63
CA PRO A 223 21.76 -6.92 -4.47
C PRO A 223 23.17 -7.53 -4.61
N ILE A 224 23.32 -8.86 -4.71
CA ILE A 224 24.62 -9.51 -4.95
C ILE A 224 25.19 -9.21 -6.35
N ASP A 225 24.32 -8.99 -7.34
CA ASP A 225 24.65 -8.60 -8.71
C ASP A 225 23.87 -7.32 -9.07
N PRO A 226 24.26 -6.16 -8.52
CA PRO A 226 23.48 -4.95 -8.71
C PRO A 226 23.49 -4.51 -10.18
N GLU A 227 24.63 -4.58 -10.87
CA GLU A 227 24.74 -4.16 -12.28
C GLU A 227 23.91 -5.05 -13.20
N GLY A 228 24.02 -6.38 -13.05
CA GLY A 228 23.24 -7.30 -13.86
C GLY A 228 21.75 -7.18 -13.56
N THR A 229 21.36 -6.96 -12.31
CA THR A 229 19.95 -6.75 -11.95
C THR A 229 19.41 -5.44 -12.53
N ILE A 230 20.16 -4.32 -12.44
CA ILE A 230 19.79 -3.04 -13.07
C ILE A 230 19.59 -3.22 -14.58
N GLN A 231 20.50 -3.93 -15.25
CA GLN A 231 20.37 -4.19 -16.68
C GLN A 231 19.15 -5.04 -17.03
N ARG A 232 18.89 -6.12 -16.29
CA ARG A 232 17.73 -7.01 -16.55
C ARG A 232 16.40 -6.32 -16.27
N VAL A 233 16.25 -5.68 -15.10
CA VAL A 233 15.07 -4.89 -14.75
C VAL A 233 14.86 -3.77 -15.76
N GLY A 234 15.92 -3.06 -16.13
CA GLY A 234 15.88 -1.95 -17.09
C GLY A 234 15.42 -2.35 -18.50
N ARG A 235 15.57 -3.62 -18.92
CA ARG A 235 15.03 -4.11 -20.20
C ARG A 235 13.50 -4.10 -20.23
N ARG A 236 12.85 -4.32 -19.08
CA ARG A 236 11.38 -4.34 -18.95
C ARG A 236 10.83 -3.01 -18.45
N LEU A 237 11.56 -2.33 -17.56
CA LEU A 237 11.11 -1.07 -16.98
C LEU A 237 11.08 0.07 -18.00
N ARG A 238 12.11 0.24 -18.84
CA ARG A 238 12.14 1.36 -19.81
C ARG A 238 10.96 1.35 -20.80
N PRO A 239 10.62 0.21 -21.46
CA PRO A 239 9.43 0.16 -22.31
C PRO A 239 8.13 0.46 -21.55
N LEU A 240 8.02 -0.01 -20.30
CA LEU A 240 6.85 0.26 -19.46
C LEU A 240 6.72 1.75 -19.13
N LEU A 241 7.82 2.41 -18.76
CA LEU A 241 7.83 3.86 -18.49
C LEU A 241 7.51 4.67 -19.74
N ARG A 242 8.01 4.27 -20.92
CA ARG A 242 7.65 4.90 -22.20
C ARG A 242 6.16 4.81 -22.49
N LEU A 243 5.59 3.61 -22.40
CA LEU A 243 4.16 3.39 -22.60
C LEU A 243 3.32 4.21 -21.61
N ALA A 244 3.70 4.22 -20.33
CA ALA A 244 3.01 5.00 -19.32
C ALA A 244 3.04 6.50 -19.64
N ARG A 245 4.18 7.03 -20.09
CA ARG A 245 4.31 8.43 -20.51
C ARG A 245 3.41 8.74 -21.73
N GLU A 246 3.40 7.87 -22.74
CA GLU A 246 2.55 8.01 -23.94
C GLU A 246 1.04 7.99 -23.61
N HIS A 247 0.65 7.18 -22.62
CA HIS A 247 -0.75 7.05 -22.20
C HIS A 247 -1.16 7.99 -21.07
N HIS A 248 -0.32 8.95 -20.68
CA HIS A 248 -0.55 9.87 -19.56
C HIS A 248 -0.87 9.13 -18.24
N ALA A 249 -0.17 8.03 -17.96
CA ALA A 249 -0.27 7.27 -16.73
C ALA A 249 0.86 7.64 -15.75
N HIS A 250 0.57 7.63 -14.45
CA HIS A 250 1.55 7.77 -13.38
C HIS A 250 2.11 6.39 -13.00
N ILE A 251 3.43 6.29 -12.77
CA ILE A 251 4.07 5.06 -12.26
C ILE A 251 4.67 5.29 -10.87
N HIS A 252 4.26 4.48 -9.90
CA HIS A 252 4.82 4.45 -8.56
C HIS A 252 5.62 3.15 -8.37
N VAL A 253 6.90 3.26 -8.01
CA VAL A 253 7.72 2.12 -7.65
C VAL A 253 7.52 1.80 -6.17
N ASP A 254 6.95 0.64 -5.89
CA ASP A 254 6.76 0.15 -4.53
C ASP A 254 8.09 -0.27 -3.90
N MET A 255 8.14 -0.18 -2.57
CA MET A 255 9.31 -0.58 -1.77
C MET A 255 9.01 -1.87 -1.03
N GLU A 256 9.86 -2.86 -1.25
CA GLU A 256 9.71 -4.23 -0.76
C GLU A 256 10.49 -4.44 0.54
N SER A 257 11.24 -5.54 0.68
CA SER A 257 12.06 -5.82 1.87
C SER A 257 13.30 -4.94 1.94
N TYR A 258 13.85 -4.78 3.15
CA TYR A 258 15.05 -3.97 3.40
C TYR A 258 16.26 -4.40 2.56
N GLN A 259 16.43 -5.71 2.36
CA GLN A 259 17.50 -6.29 1.54
C GLN A 259 17.53 -5.69 0.12
N THR A 260 16.35 -5.41 -0.46
CA THR A 260 16.21 -4.93 -1.83
C THR A 260 16.14 -3.41 -1.95
N LYS A 261 15.94 -2.70 -0.83
CA LYS A 261 15.69 -1.25 -0.79
C LYS A 261 16.73 -0.41 -1.53
N ALA A 262 18.01 -0.62 -1.21
CA ALA A 262 19.10 0.14 -1.80
C ALA A 262 19.19 -0.06 -3.32
N LEU A 263 18.97 -1.29 -3.79
CA LEU A 263 18.95 -1.63 -5.21
C LEU A 263 17.76 -0.98 -5.92
N THR A 264 16.57 -1.00 -5.30
CA THR A 264 15.36 -0.35 -5.83
C THR A 264 15.56 1.17 -5.98
N LEU A 265 16.10 1.84 -4.95
CA LEU A 265 16.44 3.27 -5.01
C LEU A 265 17.48 3.57 -6.11
N ARG A 266 18.47 2.68 -6.28
CA ARG A 266 19.50 2.82 -7.31
C ARG A 266 18.92 2.70 -8.72
N ILE A 267 18.15 1.64 -9.00
CA ILE A 267 17.48 1.44 -10.30
C ILE A 267 16.60 2.64 -10.65
N PHE A 268 15.79 3.11 -9.69
CA PHE A 268 14.91 4.26 -9.87
C PHE A 268 15.70 5.52 -10.27
N ARG A 269 16.78 5.83 -9.54
CA ARG A 269 17.60 7.02 -9.79
C ARG A 269 18.35 6.96 -11.12
N GLU A 270 18.95 5.82 -11.45
CA GLU A 270 19.73 5.66 -12.69
C GLU A 270 18.83 5.78 -13.92
N ILE A 271 17.70 5.06 -13.95
CA ILE A 271 16.79 5.08 -15.11
C ILE A 271 16.17 6.46 -15.28
N LEU A 272 15.76 7.15 -14.21
CA LEU A 272 15.13 8.47 -14.33
C LEU A 272 16.10 9.62 -14.62
N MET A 273 17.41 9.36 -14.65
CA MET A 273 18.43 10.30 -15.13
C MET A 273 18.66 10.20 -16.64
N GLU A 274 18.15 9.14 -17.29
CA GLU A 274 18.24 8.98 -18.74
C GLU A 274 17.46 10.10 -19.45
N PRO A 275 17.95 10.62 -20.60
CA PRO A 275 17.35 11.76 -21.28
C PRO A 275 15.85 11.62 -21.60
N GLU A 276 15.38 10.41 -21.92
CA GLU A 276 13.97 10.14 -22.26
C GLU A 276 13.01 10.19 -21.06
N PHE A 277 13.53 10.17 -19.82
CA PHE A 277 12.72 10.19 -18.60
C PHE A 277 13.02 11.37 -17.68
N ARG A 278 14.12 12.10 -17.89
CA ARG A 278 14.61 13.14 -16.96
C ARG A 278 13.61 14.28 -16.71
N ASP A 279 12.81 14.62 -17.71
CA ASP A 279 11.81 15.70 -17.67
C ASP A 279 10.42 15.23 -17.22
N TRP A 280 10.22 13.93 -17.00
CA TRP A 280 8.89 13.37 -16.73
C TRP A 280 8.53 13.43 -15.23
N PRO A 281 7.48 14.17 -14.80
CA PRO A 281 7.18 14.39 -13.38
C PRO A 281 6.20 13.36 -12.78
N HIS A 282 5.65 12.45 -13.59
CA HIS A 282 4.59 11.51 -13.18
C HIS A 282 5.14 10.14 -12.81
N VAL A 283 6.23 10.17 -12.04
CA VAL A 283 6.90 9.00 -11.48
C VAL A 283 7.14 9.19 -10.00
N GLY A 284 7.02 8.11 -9.24
CA GLY A 284 7.23 8.14 -7.80
C GLY A 284 7.86 6.88 -7.25
N ILE A 285 8.31 6.96 -6.00
CA ILE A 285 8.86 5.85 -5.25
C ILE A 285 8.29 5.82 -3.82
N VAL A 286 8.22 4.64 -3.21
CA VAL A 286 7.80 4.47 -1.82
C VAL A 286 8.99 4.63 -0.87
N ILE A 287 8.76 5.30 0.26
CA ILE A 287 9.68 5.36 1.40
C ILE A 287 8.97 4.83 2.65
N GLN A 288 9.66 4.01 3.44
CA GLN A 288 9.11 3.27 4.57
C GLN A 288 9.58 3.87 5.90
N ALA A 289 8.73 4.63 6.58
CA ALA A 289 9.05 5.34 7.82
C ALA A 289 9.38 4.43 9.03
N TYR A 290 9.10 3.13 8.96
CA TYR A 290 9.52 2.18 9.98
C TYR A 290 11.02 1.87 9.96
N LEU A 291 11.75 2.27 8.90
CA LEU A 291 13.18 2.05 8.77
C LEU A 291 13.95 3.16 9.49
N ARG A 292 15.08 2.78 10.08
CA ARG A 292 15.96 3.70 10.80
C ARG A 292 16.69 4.68 9.88
N ASP A 293 16.86 4.32 8.61
CA ASP A 293 17.58 5.10 7.60
C ASP A 293 16.67 5.78 6.57
N ALA A 294 15.34 5.72 6.75
CA ALA A 294 14.37 6.39 5.86
C ALA A 294 14.57 7.92 5.76
N ALA A 295 15.10 8.52 6.81
CA ALA A 295 15.51 9.92 6.83
C ALA A 295 16.64 10.18 5.83
N ASP A 296 17.73 9.43 5.94
CA ASP A 296 18.89 9.55 5.05
C ASP A 296 18.50 9.28 3.58
N ASP A 297 17.61 8.30 3.33
CA ASP A 297 17.07 8.01 2.00
C ASP A 297 16.33 9.22 1.41
N LEU A 298 15.53 9.94 2.22
CA LEU A 298 14.76 11.09 1.76
C LEU A 298 15.62 12.31 1.45
N VAL A 299 16.64 12.57 2.27
CA VAL A 299 17.62 13.64 1.99
C VAL A 299 18.35 13.35 0.68
N SER A 300 18.88 12.13 0.54
CA SER A 300 19.56 11.70 -0.68
C SER A 300 18.65 11.77 -1.91
N LEU A 301 17.37 11.41 -1.78
CA LEU A 301 16.39 11.51 -2.86
C LEU A 301 16.08 12.98 -3.22
N GLY A 302 15.99 13.87 -2.24
CA GLY A 302 15.78 15.30 -2.46
C GLY A 302 16.95 15.98 -3.17
N GLU A 303 18.19 15.66 -2.80
CA GLU A 303 19.41 16.11 -3.49
C GLU A 303 19.45 15.61 -4.94
N TRP A 304 19.21 14.31 -5.14
CA TRP A 304 19.13 13.72 -6.47
C TRP A 304 18.02 14.35 -7.32
N ALA A 305 16.85 14.64 -6.77
CA ALA A 305 15.74 15.26 -7.50
C ALA A 305 16.09 16.69 -7.94
N ARG A 306 16.87 17.44 -7.15
CA ARG A 306 17.43 18.74 -7.55
C ARG A 306 18.39 18.62 -8.72
N GLU A 307 19.29 17.64 -8.67
CA GLU A 307 20.22 17.37 -9.78
C GLU A 307 19.46 16.97 -11.06
N ARG A 308 18.45 16.10 -10.92
CA ARG A 308 17.59 15.68 -12.03
C ARG A 308 16.90 16.87 -12.68
N GLY A 309 16.51 17.88 -11.89
CA GLY A 309 15.85 19.10 -12.35
C GLY A 309 14.34 18.96 -12.52
N THR A 310 13.79 17.80 -12.21
CA THR A 310 12.35 17.50 -12.30
C THR A 310 11.92 16.78 -11.02
N PRO A 311 10.84 17.24 -10.36
CA PRO A 311 10.37 16.63 -9.12
C PRO A 311 9.91 15.19 -9.33
N VAL A 312 9.94 14.42 -8.25
CA VAL A 312 9.38 13.06 -8.18
C VAL A 312 8.39 12.94 -7.04
N TRP A 313 7.51 11.95 -7.13
CA TRP A 313 6.57 11.64 -6.07
C TRP A 313 7.18 10.70 -5.02
N VAL A 314 6.92 10.98 -3.76
CA VAL A 314 7.21 10.11 -2.64
C VAL A 314 5.90 9.67 -2.01
N ARG A 315 5.65 8.36 -2.04
CA ARG A 315 4.61 7.76 -1.20
C ARG A 315 5.25 7.35 0.12
N LEU A 316 5.01 8.13 1.16
CA LEU A 316 5.45 7.82 2.50
C LEU A 316 4.47 6.81 3.12
N VAL A 317 4.97 5.64 3.49
CA VAL A 317 4.24 4.60 4.22
C VAL A 317 4.96 4.32 5.55
N LYS A 318 4.35 3.53 6.44
CA LYS A 318 5.10 3.00 7.60
C LYS A 318 6.02 1.87 7.16
N GLY A 319 5.44 0.78 6.66
CA GLY A 319 6.16 -0.41 6.19
C GLY A 319 5.27 -1.63 6.31
N ALA A 320 5.51 -2.65 5.47
CA ALA A 320 4.67 -3.84 5.38
C ALA A 320 5.37 -5.14 5.81
N TYR A 321 6.68 -5.09 6.08
CA TYR A 321 7.52 -6.27 6.30
C TYR A 321 8.12 -6.35 7.71
N TRP A 322 7.52 -5.69 8.71
CA TRP A 322 8.16 -5.49 10.03
C TRP A 322 8.56 -6.80 10.73
N ASP A 323 7.66 -7.79 10.75
CA ASP A 323 7.93 -9.10 11.34
C ASP A 323 9.04 -9.83 10.56
N TYR A 324 8.99 -9.78 9.21
CA TYR A 324 10.01 -10.37 8.35
C TYR A 324 11.39 -9.76 8.60
N GLU A 325 11.51 -8.42 8.62
CA GLU A 325 12.80 -7.75 8.83
C GLU A 325 13.37 -8.06 10.22
N THR A 326 12.50 -8.13 11.24
CA THR A 326 12.90 -8.48 12.61
C THR A 326 13.44 -9.90 12.66
N ILE A 327 12.68 -10.86 12.14
CA ILE A 327 13.05 -12.29 12.15
C ILE A 327 14.32 -12.52 11.31
N HIS A 328 14.37 -11.95 10.11
CA HIS A 328 15.50 -12.13 9.20
C HIS A 328 16.79 -11.59 9.82
N ALA A 329 16.80 -10.32 10.26
CA ALA A 329 17.99 -9.71 10.85
C ALA A 329 18.47 -10.48 12.10
N GLN A 330 17.55 -10.94 12.96
CA GLN A 330 17.92 -11.77 14.11
C GLN A 330 18.54 -13.11 13.68
N SER A 331 17.99 -13.77 12.66
CA SER A 331 18.46 -15.08 12.18
C SER A 331 19.88 -15.06 11.63
N VAL A 332 20.30 -13.94 11.03
CA VAL A 332 21.64 -13.76 10.43
C VAL A 332 22.56 -12.86 11.27
N GLY A 333 22.12 -12.44 12.47
CA GLY A 333 22.92 -11.62 13.39
C GLY A 333 23.17 -10.19 12.90
N TRP A 334 22.28 -9.63 12.07
CA TRP A 334 22.37 -8.26 11.56
C TRP A 334 21.68 -7.25 12.49
N PRO A 335 22.07 -5.96 12.43
CA PRO A 335 21.30 -4.90 13.08
C PRO A 335 19.86 -4.86 12.58
N LEU A 336 18.91 -4.62 13.49
CA LEU A 336 17.50 -4.48 13.15
C LEU A 336 17.29 -3.19 12.33
N PRO A 337 16.88 -3.29 11.05
CA PRO A 337 16.73 -2.11 10.20
C PRO A 337 15.48 -1.29 10.55
N VAL A 338 14.54 -1.91 11.27
CA VAL A 338 13.26 -1.31 11.67
C VAL A 338 13.29 -0.78 13.11
N TRP A 339 12.42 0.18 13.39
CA TRP A 339 12.08 0.60 14.76
C TRP A 339 11.32 -0.52 15.46
N GLN A 340 11.67 -0.83 16.72
CA GLN A 340 11.04 -1.94 17.45
C GLN A 340 9.73 -1.56 18.11
N GLU A 341 9.58 -0.28 18.49
CA GLU A 341 8.34 0.20 19.08
C GLU A 341 7.49 0.90 18.03
N LYS A 342 6.19 0.58 17.98
CA LYS A 342 5.27 1.14 16.99
C LYS A 342 5.22 2.67 17.03
N TRP A 343 5.30 3.28 18.21
CA TRP A 343 5.31 4.74 18.36
C TRP A 343 6.55 5.40 17.75
N GLN A 344 7.70 4.70 17.67
CA GLN A 344 8.90 5.22 17.02
C GLN A 344 8.70 5.33 15.51
N SER A 345 8.04 4.33 14.89
CA SER A 345 7.65 4.39 13.49
C SER A 345 6.63 5.51 13.22
N ASP A 346 5.69 5.74 14.15
CA ASP A 346 4.74 6.85 14.04
C ASP A 346 5.45 8.21 14.13
N ALA A 347 6.35 8.39 15.11
CA ALA A 347 7.11 9.62 15.29
C ALA A 347 8.00 9.91 14.07
N ASN A 348 8.66 8.88 13.53
CA ASN A 348 9.45 9.01 12.32
C ASN A 348 8.56 9.36 11.12
N PHE A 349 7.39 8.73 10.96
CA PHE A 349 6.43 9.10 9.89
C PHE A 349 6.03 10.58 9.97
N GLU A 350 5.72 11.09 11.16
CA GLU A 350 5.38 12.51 11.36
C GLU A 350 6.57 13.44 11.07
N GLN A 351 7.79 13.02 11.39
CA GLN A 351 9.01 13.76 11.06
C GLN A 351 9.28 13.80 9.55
N LEU A 352 9.23 12.67 8.86
CA LEU A 352 9.43 12.60 7.41
C LEU A 352 8.33 13.32 6.64
N THR A 353 7.10 13.36 7.18
CA THR A 353 6.00 14.17 6.63
C THR A 353 6.33 15.66 6.61
N ARG A 354 6.96 16.19 7.67
CA ARG A 354 7.38 17.60 7.72
C ARG A 354 8.42 17.90 6.65
N TYR A 355 9.47 17.07 6.59
CA TYR A 355 10.52 17.17 5.56
C TYR A 355 9.93 17.20 4.15
N LEU A 356 9.07 16.25 3.81
CA LEU A 356 8.47 16.12 2.48
C LEU A 356 7.64 17.36 2.09
N LEU A 357 6.84 17.90 3.02
CA LEU A 357 6.00 19.06 2.75
C LEU A 357 6.80 20.36 2.65
N VAL A 358 7.90 20.49 3.39
CA VAL A 358 8.86 21.60 3.25
C VAL A 358 9.56 21.54 1.89
N HIS A 359 10.00 20.35 1.46
CA HIS A 359 10.73 20.14 0.20
C HIS A 359 9.86 19.71 -0.98
N ARG A 360 8.59 20.15 -1.00
CA ARG A 360 7.59 19.82 -2.05
C ARG A 360 7.91 20.37 -3.44
N ASP A 361 8.88 21.26 -3.54
CA ASP A 361 9.42 21.77 -4.80
C ASP A 361 10.08 20.64 -5.60
N VAL A 362 10.74 19.70 -4.91
CA VAL A 362 11.48 18.58 -5.50
C VAL A 362 10.85 17.21 -5.17
N LEU A 363 10.17 17.07 -4.03
CA LEU A 363 9.54 15.84 -3.58
C LEU A 363 8.02 16.01 -3.41
N LYS A 364 7.24 15.66 -4.43
CA LYS A 364 5.77 15.65 -4.33
C LYS A 364 5.34 14.58 -3.33
N THR A 365 4.37 14.90 -2.47
CA THR A 365 4.06 14.08 -1.31
C THR A 365 2.76 13.32 -1.47
N ALA A 366 2.79 12.02 -1.21
CA ALA A 366 1.63 11.19 -0.96
C ALA A 366 1.78 10.48 0.40
N LEU A 367 0.81 10.65 1.29
CA LEU A 367 0.81 10.05 2.63
C LEU A 367 -0.05 8.78 2.63
N GLY A 368 0.61 7.62 2.59
CA GLY A 368 -0.02 6.30 2.61
C GLY A 368 -0.24 5.79 4.03
N SER A 369 -1.43 6.01 4.61
CA SER A 369 -1.74 5.59 5.98
C SER A 369 -3.24 5.48 6.25
N HIS A 370 -3.62 4.53 7.10
CA HIS A 370 -4.97 4.45 7.67
C HIS A 370 -5.07 5.07 9.08
N ASN A 371 -3.95 5.58 9.61
CA ASN A 371 -3.92 6.16 10.94
C ASN A 371 -4.36 7.64 10.86
N LEU A 372 -5.54 7.95 11.40
CA LEU A 372 -6.13 9.29 11.38
C LEU A 372 -5.24 10.35 12.04
N ARG A 373 -4.48 10.00 13.09
CA ARG A 373 -3.53 10.91 13.72
C ARG A 373 -2.39 11.27 12.75
N SER A 374 -1.81 10.28 12.06
CA SER A 374 -0.77 10.52 11.06
C SER A 374 -1.27 11.38 9.88
N LEU A 375 -2.50 11.14 9.40
CA LEU A 375 -3.09 11.94 8.32
C LEU A 375 -3.44 13.36 8.79
N ALA A 376 -4.01 13.49 9.99
CA ALA A 376 -4.27 14.78 10.62
C ALA A 376 -2.99 15.60 10.80
N HIS A 377 -1.86 14.95 11.10
CA HIS A 377 -0.56 15.60 11.21
C HIS A 377 -0.11 16.17 9.86
N GLY A 378 -0.21 15.39 8.78
CA GLY A 378 0.07 15.90 7.43
C GLY A 378 -0.79 17.10 7.05
N ILE A 379 -2.09 17.07 7.38
CA ILE A 379 -3.01 18.19 7.17
C ILE A 379 -2.59 19.41 8.00
N ALA A 380 -2.22 19.22 9.27
CA ALA A 380 -1.79 20.29 10.16
C ALA A 380 -0.50 20.96 9.67
N VAL A 381 0.49 20.17 9.24
CA VAL A 381 1.73 20.68 8.65
C VAL A 381 1.42 21.46 7.37
N ALA A 382 0.59 20.91 6.48
CA ALA A 382 0.21 21.61 5.25
C ALA A 382 -0.48 22.95 5.52
N ARG A 383 -1.40 23.00 6.51
CA ARG A 383 -2.05 24.24 6.93
C ARG A 383 -1.07 25.25 7.52
N HIS A 384 -0.14 24.79 8.35
CA HIS A 384 0.90 25.64 8.93
C HIS A 384 1.77 26.28 7.83
N LEU A 385 2.11 25.52 6.79
CA LEU A 385 2.86 25.98 5.63
C LEU A 385 2.01 26.77 4.60
N GLY A 386 0.73 27.03 4.87
CA GLY A 386 -0.17 27.75 3.97
C GLY A 386 -0.48 26.99 2.67
N LEU A 387 -0.35 25.67 2.65
CA LEU A 387 -0.55 24.84 1.47
C LEU A 387 -2.04 24.50 1.27
N SER A 388 -2.46 24.52 0.01
CA SER A 388 -3.80 24.05 -0.39
C SER A 388 -3.96 22.55 -0.14
N PRO A 389 -5.18 22.03 0.07
CA PRO A 389 -5.44 20.59 0.18
C PRO A 389 -4.94 19.74 -0.99
N SER A 390 -4.84 20.32 -2.20
CA SER A 390 -4.32 19.67 -3.40
C SER A 390 -2.79 19.68 -3.54
N ALA A 391 -2.05 20.18 -2.53
CA ALA A 391 -0.59 20.25 -2.58
C ALA A 391 0.11 18.91 -2.28
N PHE A 392 -0.64 17.96 -1.74
CA PHE A 392 -0.22 16.61 -1.39
C PHE A 392 -1.41 15.65 -1.50
N GLU A 393 -1.15 14.36 -1.49
CA GLU A 393 -2.17 13.31 -1.60
C GLU A 393 -2.29 12.51 -0.31
N LEU A 394 -3.50 12.04 0.00
CA LEU A 394 -3.74 11.05 1.05
C LEU A 394 -4.10 9.72 0.39
N GLN A 395 -3.38 8.65 0.74
CA GLN A 395 -3.54 7.35 0.09
C GLN A 395 -3.90 6.27 1.12
N MET A 396 -4.93 5.49 0.78
CA MET A 396 -5.50 4.45 1.64
C MET A 396 -5.87 3.24 0.79
N LEU A 397 -5.69 2.03 1.31
CA LEU A 397 -5.96 0.79 0.59
C LEU A 397 -7.45 0.64 0.25
N TYR A 398 -7.74 0.10 -0.94
CA TYR A 398 -9.09 -0.24 -1.36
C TYR A 398 -9.73 -1.25 -0.40
N GLY A 399 -11.03 -1.08 -0.11
CA GLY A 399 -11.77 -1.94 0.83
C GLY A 399 -11.50 -1.70 2.33
N MET A 400 -10.57 -0.79 2.67
CA MET A 400 -10.22 -0.45 4.05
C MET A 400 -10.59 0.99 4.39
N GLY A 401 -11.28 1.20 5.50
CA GLY A 401 -11.52 2.53 6.06
C GLY A 401 -12.30 3.48 5.14
N ASP A 402 -13.36 3.00 4.48
CA ASP A 402 -14.07 3.82 3.48
C ASP A 402 -14.77 5.05 4.07
N GLN A 403 -15.16 4.99 5.35
CA GLN A 403 -15.78 6.12 6.04
C GLN A 403 -14.73 7.20 6.36
N GLU A 404 -13.54 6.75 6.74
CA GLU A 404 -12.34 7.54 6.98
C GLU A 404 -11.89 8.24 5.69
N LYS A 405 -11.82 7.50 4.58
CA LYS A 405 -11.57 8.08 3.24
C LYS A 405 -12.58 9.17 2.92
N GLN A 406 -13.87 8.88 3.11
CA GLN A 406 -14.92 9.85 2.78
C GLN A 406 -14.82 11.11 3.65
N ALA A 407 -14.48 10.98 4.94
CA ALA A 407 -14.29 12.14 5.81
C ALA A 407 -13.13 13.05 5.33
N LEU A 408 -12.07 12.47 4.75
CA LEU A 408 -10.96 13.24 4.17
C LEU A 408 -11.35 13.91 2.84
N VAL A 409 -12.13 13.21 2.00
CA VAL A 409 -12.70 13.80 0.78
C VAL A 409 -13.63 14.96 1.11
N ASP A 410 -14.47 14.81 2.14
CA ASP A 410 -15.40 15.85 2.61
C ASP A 410 -14.63 17.10 3.13
N LEU A 411 -13.40 16.91 3.62
CA LEU A 411 -12.46 17.99 3.98
C LEU A 411 -11.74 18.63 2.80
N GLY A 412 -12.00 18.17 1.57
CA GLY A 412 -11.41 18.70 0.34
C GLY A 412 -10.03 18.13 -0.02
N HIS A 413 -9.58 17.07 0.65
CA HIS A 413 -8.32 16.41 0.32
C HIS A 413 -8.50 15.41 -0.84
N ARG A 414 -7.40 15.17 -1.55
CA ARG A 414 -7.31 14.18 -2.64
C ARG A 414 -6.91 12.81 -2.11
#